data_AF-A0A8I1S1F6-F1
#
_entry.id   AF-A0A8I1S1F6-F1
#
_cell.length_a   1.000
_cell.length_b   1.000
_cell.length_c   1.000
_cell.angle_alpha   90.00
_cell.angle_beta   90.00
_cell.angle_gamma   90.00
#
_symmetry.space_group_name_H-M   'P 1'
#
loop_
_entity.id
_entity.type
_entity.pdbx_description
1 polymer ?
#
loop_
_entity_poly.entity_id
_entity_poly.type
_entity_poly.pdbx_seq_one_letter_code
_entity_poly.pdbx_strand_id
1 'polypeptide(L)'
;MTRLAALILLPAFFSTPALAGIRLQSSDPAQGARVAETARITLRFSGAMQPALSGAMLVGPSGKTVPAAAATGMNAITLLPFHLQPGRYHVDWHSVGQDKSMAKGSIAFTVVPRD
;
A
#
# COMPACT_ATOMS: atom_id res chain seq x y z
N MET A 1 48.05 42.70 -16.46
CA MET A 1 46.96 42.03 -17.19
C MET A 1 47.01 40.54 -16.87
N THR A 2 46.23 40.05 -15.90
CA THR A 2 46.06 38.61 -15.69
C THR A 2 44.63 38.36 -15.20
N ARG A 3 43.79 37.80 -16.08
CA ARG A 3 42.36 37.56 -15.83
C ARG A 3 42.20 36.35 -14.93
N LEU A 4 41.52 36.51 -13.78
CA LEU A 4 41.01 35.37 -13.01
C LEU A 4 39.87 34.72 -13.77
N ALA A 5 40.05 33.48 -14.21
CA ALA A 5 38.99 32.67 -14.78
C ALA A 5 38.13 32.10 -13.63
N ALA A 6 36.92 32.63 -13.46
CA ALA A 6 35.94 32.08 -12.54
C ALA A 6 35.34 30.80 -13.15
N LEU A 7 35.71 29.65 -12.59
CA LEU A 7 35.12 28.36 -12.95
C LEU A 7 33.74 28.26 -12.27
N ILE A 8 32.68 28.50 -13.04
CA ILE A 8 31.30 28.31 -12.58
C ILE A 8 31.04 26.80 -12.52
N LEU A 9 31.00 26.25 -11.30
CA LEU A 9 30.59 24.88 -11.06
C LEU A 9 29.06 24.80 -11.19
N LEU A 10 28.54 24.23 -12.29
CA LEU A 10 27.11 23.92 -12.40
C LEU A 10 26.77 22.73 -11.48
N PRO A 11 25.77 22.83 -10.59
CA PRO A 11 25.27 21.67 -9.87
C PRO A 11 24.54 20.75 -10.86
N ALA A 12 25.09 19.57 -11.10
CA ALA A 12 24.39 18.50 -11.79
C ALA A 12 23.25 17.99 -10.89
N PHE A 13 22.02 18.40 -11.18
CA PHE A 13 20.83 17.80 -10.58
C PHE A 13 20.70 16.37 -11.10
N PHE A 14 21.18 15.39 -10.33
CA PHE A 14 20.88 13.98 -10.57
C PHE A 14 19.42 13.73 -10.21
N SER A 15 18.52 13.82 -11.19
CA SER A 15 17.16 13.33 -11.04
C SER A 15 17.22 11.79 -11.01
N THR A 16 17.04 11.18 -9.84
CA THR A 16 16.90 9.73 -9.75
C THR A 16 15.71 9.30 -10.61
N PRO A 17 15.84 8.28 -11.48
CA PRO A 17 14.69 7.77 -12.21
C PRO A 17 13.68 7.27 -11.18
N ALA A 18 12.53 7.93 -11.10
CA ALA A 18 11.42 7.42 -10.31
C ALA A 18 11.03 6.08 -10.94
N LEU A 19 11.36 4.97 -10.26
CA LEU A 19 10.94 3.63 -10.66
C LEU A 19 9.42 3.66 -10.82
N ALA A 20 8.94 3.65 -12.06
CA ALA A 20 7.54 3.83 -12.43
C ALA A 20 6.71 2.53 -12.26
N GLY A 21 7.10 1.67 -11.31
CA GLY A 21 6.40 0.42 -11.03
C GLY A 21 5.15 0.63 -10.18
N ILE A 22 4.30 -0.40 -10.15
CA ILE A 22 3.07 -0.42 -9.36
C ILE A 22 3.39 -0.28 -7.86
N ARG A 23 2.64 0.58 -7.17
CA ARG A 23 2.80 0.83 -5.73
C ARG A 23 1.43 1.04 -5.09
N LEU A 24 1.35 0.73 -3.80
CA LEU A 24 0.20 1.13 -2.98
C LEU A 24 0.20 2.66 -2.84
N GLN A 25 -0.92 3.30 -3.20
CA GLN A 25 -1.12 4.75 -3.04
C GLN A 25 -1.81 5.08 -1.72
N SER A 26 -2.82 4.32 -1.35
CA SER A 26 -3.59 4.55 -0.13
C SER A 26 -4.31 3.28 0.32
N SER A 27 -4.72 3.29 1.57
CA SER A 27 -5.59 2.28 2.15
C SER A 27 -6.70 2.93 2.97
N ASP A 28 -7.82 2.25 3.07
CA ASP A 28 -8.88 2.52 4.03
C ASP A 28 -9.24 1.20 4.73
N PRO A 29 -9.04 1.04 6.05
CA PRO A 29 -8.42 2.00 6.96
C PRO A 29 -7.00 2.41 6.54
N ALA A 30 -6.63 3.65 6.83
CA ALA A 30 -5.29 4.17 6.57
C ALA A 30 -4.22 3.43 7.41
N GLN A 31 -2.97 3.46 6.96
CA GLN A 31 -1.84 2.94 7.72
C GLN A 31 -1.79 3.56 9.13
N GLY A 32 -1.84 2.73 10.16
CA GLY A 32 -1.86 3.12 11.57
C GLY A 32 -3.20 3.62 12.09
N ALA A 33 -4.27 3.59 11.29
CA ALA A 33 -5.58 4.08 11.71
C ALA A 33 -6.13 3.31 12.92
N ARG A 34 -6.89 4.02 13.77
CA ARG A 34 -7.67 3.46 14.87
C ARG A 34 -9.14 3.66 14.55
N VAL A 35 -9.88 2.57 14.40
CA VAL A 35 -11.29 2.58 13.98
C VAL A 35 -12.14 1.82 14.99
N ALA A 36 -13.36 2.28 15.26
CA ALA A 36 -14.28 1.53 16.13
C ALA A 36 -14.82 0.28 15.45
N GLU A 37 -15.05 0.34 14.13
CA GLU A 37 -15.42 -0.79 13.30
C GLU A 37 -14.92 -0.58 11.87
N THR A 38 -14.80 -1.65 11.11
CA THR A 38 -14.69 -1.58 9.64
C THR A 38 -15.27 -2.84 9.02
N ALA A 39 -16.21 -2.65 8.10
CA ALA A 39 -16.80 -3.73 7.30
C ALA A 39 -16.15 -3.85 5.91
N ARG A 40 -15.25 -2.91 5.56
CA ARG A 40 -14.61 -2.86 4.26
C ARG A 40 -13.20 -2.32 4.40
N ILE A 41 -12.26 -3.08 3.86
CA ILE A 41 -10.86 -2.66 3.73
C ILE A 41 -10.58 -2.51 2.24
N THR A 42 -10.03 -1.37 1.83
CA THR A 42 -9.68 -1.10 0.43
C THR A 42 -8.21 -0.67 0.33
N LEU A 43 -7.46 -1.33 -0.55
CA LEU A 43 -6.10 -0.96 -0.95
C LEU A 43 -6.16 -0.37 -2.36
N ARG A 44 -5.63 0.84 -2.58
CA ARG A 44 -5.60 1.51 -3.90
C ARG A 44 -4.18 1.58 -4.43
N PHE A 45 -4.00 1.31 -5.72
CA PHE A 45 -2.70 1.20 -6.36
C PHE A 45 -2.49 2.27 -7.44
N SER A 46 -1.23 2.61 -7.68
CA SER A 46 -0.81 3.68 -8.60
C SER A 46 -1.03 3.40 -10.08
N GLY A 47 -1.38 2.18 -10.44
CA GLY A 47 -1.57 1.75 -11.81
C GLY A 47 -2.47 0.54 -11.90
N ALA A 48 -2.74 0.11 -13.13
CA ALA A 48 -3.50 -1.09 -13.40
C ALA A 48 -2.68 -2.35 -13.06
N MET A 49 -3.30 -3.22 -12.27
CA MET A 49 -2.87 -4.54 -11.86
C MET A 49 -3.42 -5.61 -12.81
N GLN A 50 -2.81 -6.78 -12.73
CA GLN A 50 -3.34 -8.05 -13.22
C GLN A 50 -4.12 -8.71 -12.08
N PRO A 51 -5.47 -8.73 -12.11
CA PRO A 51 -6.25 -9.18 -10.96
C PRO A 51 -6.03 -10.63 -10.55
N ALA A 52 -5.78 -11.51 -11.53
CA ALA A 52 -5.52 -12.93 -11.28
C ALA A 52 -4.18 -13.20 -10.56
N LEU A 53 -3.25 -12.23 -10.55
CA LEU A 53 -1.92 -12.33 -9.94
C LEU A 53 -1.73 -11.38 -8.75
N SER A 54 -2.81 -10.74 -8.30
CA SER A 54 -2.76 -9.74 -7.22
C SER A 54 -3.79 -10.08 -6.15
N GLY A 55 -3.46 -9.80 -4.89
CA GLY A 55 -4.33 -10.16 -3.78
C GLY A 55 -3.85 -9.65 -2.43
N ALA A 56 -4.72 -9.81 -1.43
CA ALA A 56 -4.44 -9.44 -0.06
C ALA A 56 -5.07 -10.44 0.92
N MET A 57 -4.47 -10.57 2.10
CA MET A 57 -5.04 -11.31 3.22
C MET A 57 -5.12 -10.42 4.46
N LEU A 58 -6.16 -10.61 5.25
CA LEU A 58 -6.28 -9.96 6.57
C LEU A 58 -5.67 -10.88 7.62
N VAL A 59 -4.81 -10.34 8.47
CA VAL A 59 -4.17 -11.01 9.59
C VAL A 59 -4.62 -10.35 10.89
N GLY A 60 -5.09 -11.16 11.83
CA GLY A 60 -5.62 -10.70 13.10
C GLY A 60 -4.57 -10.58 14.21
N PRO A 61 -4.99 -10.15 15.42
CA PRO A 61 -4.10 -9.95 16.56
C PRO A 61 -3.33 -11.20 17.01
N SER A 62 -3.91 -12.38 16.73
CA SER A 62 -3.29 -13.68 17.03
C SER A 62 -2.24 -14.13 16.00
N GLY A 63 -1.97 -13.31 14.97
CA GLY A 63 -1.10 -13.65 13.84
C GLY A 63 -1.72 -14.63 12.85
N LYS A 64 -3.00 -14.99 13.03
CA LYS A 64 -3.73 -15.90 12.11
C LYS A 64 -4.48 -15.10 11.04
N THR A 65 -4.60 -15.69 9.86
CA THR A 65 -5.46 -15.16 8.80
C THR A 65 -6.91 -15.11 9.28
N VAL A 66 -7.54 -13.97 9.06
CA VAL A 66 -8.94 -13.71 9.36
C VAL A 66 -9.73 -13.89 8.06
N PRO A 67 -10.77 -14.74 8.05
CA PRO A 67 -11.61 -14.90 6.88
C PRO A 67 -12.23 -13.57 6.44
N ALA A 68 -12.05 -13.22 5.17
CA ALA A 68 -12.68 -12.07 4.54
C ALA A 68 -12.97 -12.40 3.08
N ALA A 69 -14.13 -11.99 2.58
CA ALA A 69 -14.37 -12.06 1.14
C ALA A 69 -13.44 -11.05 0.46
N ALA A 70 -12.75 -11.48 -0.60
CA ALA A 70 -11.78 -10.65 -1.31
C ALA A 70 -12.21 -10.44 -2.77
N ALA A 71 -12.04 -9.21 -3.26
CA ALA A 71 -12.21 -8.86 -4.66
C ALA A 71 -11.01 -8.02 -5.11
N THR A 72 -10.29 -8.51 -6.12
CA THR A 72 -9.20 -7.79 -6.77
C THR A 72 -9.72 -7.18 -8.07
N GLY A 73 -9.67 -5.86 -8.18
CA GLY A 73 -9.94 -5.12 -9.41
C GLY A 73 -8.66 -4.68 -10.10
N MET A 74 -8.78 -3.85 -11.15
CA MET A 74 -7.61 -3.33 -11.86
C MET A 74 -6.75 -2.40 -10.99
N ASN A 75 -7.34 -1.54 -10.15
CA ASN A 75 -6.55 -0.55 -9.41
C ASN A 75 -6.78 -0.60 -7.90
N ALA A 76 -7.54 -1.58 -7.43
CA ALA A 76 -7.83 -1.74 -6.01
C ALA A 76 -8.02 -3.21 -5.62
N ILE A 77 -7.71 -3.53 -4.37
CA ILE A 77 -8.10 -4.78 -3.70
C ILE A 77 -9.07 -4.41 -2.58
N THR A 78 -10.19 -5.12 -2.49
CA THR A 78 -11.18 -4.94 -1.43
C THR A 78 -11.33 -6.21 -0.61
N LEU A 79 -11.30 -6.09 0.71
CA LEU A 79 -11.62 -7.15 1.65
C LEU A 79 -12.89 -6.77 2.43
N LEU A 80 -13.79 -7.72 2.60
CA LEU A 80 -15.02 -7.59 3.38
C LEU A 80 -14.96 -8.59 4.54
N PRO A 81 -14.35 -8.20 5.68
CA PRO A 81 -14.41 -9.00 6.89
C PRO A 81 -15.82 -8.95 7.50
N PHE A 82 -16.24 -10.04 8.16
CA PHE A 82 -17.57 -10.11 8.75
C PHE A 82 -17.64 -9.31 10.07
N HIS A 83 -16.79 -9.66 11.04
CA HIS A 83 -16.66 -8.96 12.31
C HIS A 83 -15.21 -8.99 12.79
N LEU A 84 -14.72 -7.83 13.21
CA LEU A 84 -13.38 -7.68 13.79
C LEU A 84 -13.52 -7.41 15.29
N GLN A 85 -12.81 -8.19 16.09
CA GLN A 85 -12.69 -7.95 17.52
C GLN A 85 -11.72 -6.79 17.77
N PRO A 86 -11.79 -6.10 18.92
CA PRO A 86 -10.77 -5.12 19.26
C PRO A 86 -9.36 -5.72 19.21
N GLY A 87 -8.43 -5.00 18.58
CA GLY A 87 -7.05 -5.44 18.43
C GLY A 87 -6.36 -4.90 17.18
N ARG A 88 -5.08 -5.25 17.06
CA ARG A 88 -4.25 -4.86 15.92
C ARG A 88 -4.40 -5.85 14.76
N TYR A 89 -4.67 -5.32 13.58
CA TYR A 89 -4.79 -6.06 12.34
C TYR A 89 -3.73 -5.61 11.34
N HIS A 90 -3.35 -6.53 10.47
CA HIS A 90 -2.47 -6.26 9.33
C HIS A 90 -3.10 -6.79 8.05
N VAL A 91 -2.86 -6.09 6.94
CA VAL A 91 -3.29 -6.52 5.61
C VAL A 91 -2.04 -6.71 4.78
N ASP A 92 -1.67 -7.96 4.59
CA ASP A 92 -0.54 -8.33 3.75
C ASP A 92 -1.04 -8.43 2.31
N TRP A 93 -0.33 -7.77 1.39
CA TRP A 93 -0.75 -7.66 0.00
C TRP A 93 0.42 -7.87 -0.97
N HIS A 94 0.07 -8.31 -2.16
CA HIS A 94 0.95 -8.33 -3.33
C HIS A 94 0.18 -7.87 -4.56
N SER A 95 0.92 -7.27 -5.49
CA SER A 95 0.38 -6.65 -6.70
C SER A 95 1.34 -6.87 -7.86
N VAL A 96 0.78 -7.21 -9.01
CA VAL A 96 1.50 -7.33 -10.29
C VAL A 96 0.87 -6.34 -11.26
N GLY A 97 1.64 -5.37 -11.72
CA GLY A 97 1.23 -4.39 -12.73
C GLY A 97 1.07 -4.99 -14.12
N GLN A 98 0.31 -4.32 -14.97
CA GLN A 98 0.21 -4.69 -16.40
C GLN A 98 1.56 -4.56 -17.13
N ASP A 99 2.43 -3.66 -16.64
CA ASP A 99 3.83 -3.49 -17.07
C ASP A 99 4.78 -4.57 -16.51
N LYS A 100 4.24 -5.59 -15.82
CA LYS A 100 4.98 -6.66 -15.12
C LYS A 100 5.81 -6.18 -13.94
N SER A 101 5.64 -4.94 -13.48
CA SER A 101 6.21 -4.52 -12.21
C SER A 101 5.53 -5.28 -11.06
N MET A 102 6.28 -5.60 -10.00
CA MET A 102 5.75 -6.31 -8.84
C MET A 102 5.99 -5.49 -7.59
N ALA A 103 5.00 -5.47 -6.71
CA ALA A 103 5.13 -4.89 -5.39
C ALA A 103 4.42 -5.76 -4.35
N LYS A 104 4.93 -5.72 -3.12
CA LYS A 104 4.30 -6.34 -1.95
C LYS A 104 4.48 -5.43 -0.75
N GLY A 105 3.63 -5.59 0.24
CA GLY A 105 3.74 -4.84 1.47
C GLY A 105 2.69 -5.25 2.49
N SER A 106 2.61 -4.47 3.55
CA SER A 106 1.63 -4.65 4.61
C SER A 106 1.16 -3.29 5.10
N ILE A 107 -0.13 -3.16 5.39
CA ILE A 107 -0.66 -2.05 6.19
C ILE A 107 -1.19 -2.58 7.52
N ALA A 108 -1.25 -1.73 8.53
CA ALA A 108 -1.70 -2.04 9.86
C ALA A 108 -2.80 -1.07 10.27
N PHE A 109 -3.81 -1.55 11.00
CA PHE A 109 -4.79 -0.71 11.67
C PHE A 109 -5.21 -1.36 12.99
N THR A 110 -5.85 -0.59 13.86
CA THR A 110 -6.32 -1.07 15.15
C THR A 110 -7.82 -0.89 15.24
N VAL A 111 -8.54 -1.97 15.57
CA VAL A 111 -9.94 -1.89 15.97
C VAL A 111 -9.98 -1.58 17.45
N VAL A 112 -10.62 -0.47 17.83
CA VAL A 112 -10.80 -0.07 19.23
C VAL A 112 -12.19 -0.47 19.72
N PRO A 113 -12.37 -0.74 21.03
CA PRO A 113 -13.71 -0.94 21.59
C PRO A 113 -14.62 0.25 21.28
N ARG A 114 -15.92 -0.03 21.12
CA ARG A 114 -16.96 1.01 21.22
C ARG A 114 -17.22 1.25 22.70
N ASP A 115 -17.19 2.52 23.10
CA ASP A 115 -17.64 2.97 24.42
C ASP A 115 -19.16 2.80 24.59
#